data_AF-A0A7C1FJ55-F1
#
_entry.id   AF-A0A7C1FJ55-F1
#
_cell.length_a   1.000
_cell.length_b   1.000
_cell.length_c   1.000
_cell.angle_alpha   90.00
_cell.angle_beta   90.00
_cell.angle_gamma   90.00
#
_symmetry.space_group_name_H-M   'P 1'
#
loop_
_entity.id
_entity.type
_entity.pdbx_description
1 polymer ?
#
loop_
_entity_poly.entity_id
_entity_poly.type
_entity_poly.pdbx_seq_one_letter_code
_entity_poly.pdbx_strand_id
1 'polypeptide(L)'
;MALTRGQIEKIENTIKENLRNKFLSYKPETNNMPFHYRLLGQDRMALFSFIHSLNTTFGTSIFEPVAETLASLNFSVAQKQFVVGDTISEQAQTEIQRIMNELTIGKDPHKAEEIARIRKVCNKGTMNKLKTVKVDLFVKGNDGTIHLFDLKTAKPNISNFKDFKRTLLEWVAIYLSTHPTANVHSYIATPYNPYEPKPYERWTLKGMLDLDNELKVAEEFWDFLGGKGAYPELLNCFERAGIELRPEMDKYFSKFK
;
A
#
# COMPACT_ATOMS: atom_id res chain seq x y z
N MET A 1 -0.33 -17.25 15.11
CA MET A 1 -1.47 -18.20 15.25
C MET A 1 -2.16 -18.23 13.90
N ALA A 2 -2.66 -19.39 13.47
CA ALA A 2 -3.46 -19.46 12.24
C ALA A 2 -4.76 -18.67 12.40
N LEU A 3 -5.27 -18.08 11.32
CA LEU A 3 -6.54 -17.36 11.32
C LEU A 3 -7.69 -18.31 11.69
N THR A 4 -8.58 -17.84 12.54
CA THR A 4 -9.79 -18.58 12.89
C THR A 4 -10.79 -18.57 11.74
N ARG A 5 -11.71 -19.54 11.73
CA ARG A 5 -12.76 -19.62 10.69
C ARG A 5 -13.58 -18.33 10.56
N GLY A 6 -13.97 -17.71 11.67
CA GLY A 6 -14.73 -16.45 11.64
C GLY A 6 -13.93 -15.28 11.06
N GLN A 7 -12.60 -15.26 11.27
CA GLN A 7 -11.72 -14.26 10.66
C GLN A 7 -11.58 -14.48 9.15
N ILE A 8 -11.45 -15.73 8.73
CA ILE A 8 -11.42 -16.12 7.32
C ILE A 8 -12.71 -15.69 6.61
N GLU A 9 -13.87 -16.01 7.19
CA GLU A 9 -15.18 -15.61 6.64
C GLU A 9 -15.31 -14.08 6.52
N LYS A 10 -14.80 -13.32 7.51
CA LYS A 10 -14.76 -11.85 7.45
C LYS A 10 -13.91 -11.35 6.28
N ILE A 11 -12.72 -11.91 6.09
CA ILE A 11 -11.81 -11.53 4.99
C ILE A 11 -12.45 -11.85 3.62
N GLU A 12 -13.03 -13.04 3.47
CA GLU A 12 -13.73 -13.43 2.23
C GLU A 12 -14.90 -12.51 1.93
N ASN A 13 -15.70 -12.15 2.93
CA ASN A 13 -16.79 -11.20 2.75
C ASN A 13 -16.28 -9.82 2.33
N THR A 14 -15.20 -9.31 2.93
CA THR A 14 -14.56 -8.06 2.49
C THR A 14 -14.13 -8.13 1.03
N ILE A 15 -13.49 -9.23 0.59
CA ILE A 15 -13.08 -9.40 -0.82
C ILE A 15 -14.32 -9.38 -1.73
N LYS A 16 -15.36 -10.14 -1.37
CA LYS A 16 -16.57 -10.27 -2.20
C LYS A 16 -17.34 -8.97 -2.33
N GLU A 17 -17.55 -8.27 -1.22
CA GLU A 17 -18.28 -7.00 -1.21
C GLU A 17 -17.57 -5.93 -2.03
N ASN A 18 -16.25 -5.81 -1.88
CA ASN A 18 -15.49 -4.84 -2.66
C ASN A 18 -15.48 -5.17 -4.16
N LEU A 19 -15.40 -6.45 -4.54
CA LEU A 19 -15.48 -6.85 -5.93
C LEU A 19 -16.87 -6.59 -6.54
N ARG A 20 -17.94 -6.90 -5.79
CA ARG A 20 -19.32 -6.58 -6.20
C ARG A 20 -19.53 -5.07 -6.37
N ASN A 21 -19.04 -4.26 -5.44
CA ASN A 21 -19.08 -2.80 -5.54
C ASN A 21 -18.35 -2.29 -6.79
N LYS A 22 -17.23 -2.93 -7.17
CA LYS A 22 -16.52 -2.61 -8.41
C LYS A 22 -17.33 -2.93 -9.66
N PHE A 23 -18.06 -4.06 -9.70
CA PHE A 23 -18.96 -4.37 -10.81
C PHE A 23 -20.08 -3.35 -10.97
N LEU A 24 -20.63 -2.85 -9.86
CA LEU A 24 -21.72 -1.88 -9.84
C LEU A 24 -21.28 -0.46 -10.23
N SER A 25 -20.06 -0.07 -9.85
CA SER A 25 -19.56 1.30 -10.02
C SER A 25 -18.73 1.51 -11.29
N TYR A 26 -18.36 0.44 -12.01
CA TYR A 26 -17.52 0.55 -13.20
C TYR A 26 -18.16 1.43 -14.28
N LYS A 27 -17.39 2.42 -14.72
CA LYS A 27 -17.66 3.25 -15.90
C LYS A 27 -16.41 3.27 -16.76
N PRO A 28 -16.49 2.96 -18.07
CA PRO A 28 -15.36 3.10 -18.97
C PRO A 28 -14.87 4.55 -18.99
N GLU A 29 -13.55 4.74 -18.92
CA GLU A 29 -12.93 6.08 -19.00
C GLU A 29 -13.04 6.65 -20.43
N THR A 30 -12.90 5.78 -21.44
CA THR A 30 -12.96 6.15 -22.86
C THR A 30 -14.03 5.32 -23.57
N ASN A 31 -14.97 5.99 -24.22
CA ASN A 31 -16.05 5.36 -24.99
C ASN A 31 -15.82 5.31 -26.51
N ASN A 32 -14.76 5.96 -27.02
CA ASN A 32 -14.47 5.99 -28.45
C ASN A 32 -13.00 5.67 -28.73
N MET A 33 -12.75 4.47 -29.27
CA MET A 33 -11.40 3.98 -29.59
C MET A 33 -11.37 3.44 -31.03
N PRO A 34 -11.45 4.30 -32.06
CA PRO A 34 -11.77 3.92 -33.43
C PRO A 34 -10.74 2.99 -34.10
N PHE A 35 -9.46 3.11 -33.73
CA PHE A 35 -8.40 2.20 -34.18
C PHE A 35 -8.51 0.84 -33.50
N HIS A 36 -8.66 0.83 -32.16
CA HIS A 36 -8.78 -0.39 -31.38
C HIS A 36 -10.04 -1.19 -31.77
N TYR A 37 -11.17 -0.53 -31.99
CA TYR A 37 -12.40 -1.20 -32.40
C TYR A 37 -12.29 -1.83 -33.78
N ARG A 38 -11.66 -1.16 -34.75
CA ARG A 38 -11.44 -1.72 -36.09
C ARG A 38 -10.43 -2.86 -36.09
N LEU A 39 -9.43 -2.82 -35.20
CA LEU A 39 -8.37 -3.84 -35.13
C LEU A 39 -8.77 -5.06 -34.30
N LEU A 40 -9.43 -4.85 -33.16
CA LEU A 40 -9.63 -5.88 -32.12
C LEU A 40 -11.10 -6.21 -31.84
N GLY A 41 -12.05 -5.40 -32.34
CA GLY A 41 -13.48 -5.53 -32.01
C GLY A 41 -13.88 -4.76 -30.75
N GLN A 42 -15.17 -4.45 -30.64
CA GLN A 42 -15.72 -3.70 -29.50
C GLN A 42 -15.84 -4.57 -28.24
N ASP A 43 -16.18 -5.84 -28.41
CA ASP A 43 -16.32 -6.85 -27.37
C ASP A 43 -15.02 -7.03 -26.56
N ARG A 44 -13.91 -7.28 -27.26
CA ARG A 44 -12.59 -7.47 -26.65
C ARG A 44 -12.10 -6.21 -25.96
N MET A 45 -12.41 -5.04 -26.52
CA MET A 45 -12.03 -3.76 -25.94
C MET A 45 -12.82 -3.43 -24.67
N ALA A 46 -14.09 -3.80 -24.60
CA ALA A 46 -14.90 -3.60 -23.41
C ALA A 46 -14.41 -4.51 -22.26
N LEU A 47 -14.12 -5.79 -22.55
CA LEU A 47 -13.51 -6.70 -21.59
C LEU A 47 -12.13 -6.20 -21.12
N PHE A 48 -11.26 -5.78 -22.04
CA PHE A 48 -9.96 -5.22 -21.71
C PHE A 48 -10.08 -3.99 -20.81
N SER A 49 -10.97 -3.05 -21.15
CA SER A 49 -11.17 -1.83 -20.35
C SER A 49 -11.63 -2.15 -18.93
N PHE A 50 -12.51 -3.14 -18.77
CA PHE A 50 -12.95 -3.59 -17.46
C PHE A 50 -11.78 -4.19 -16.66
N ILE A 51 -11.06 -5.17 -17.23
CA ILE A 51 -9.94 -5.84 -16.55
C ILE A 51 -8.84 -4.83 -16.20
N HIS A 52 -8.56 -3.90 -17.11
CA HIS A 52 -7.62 -2.82 -16.84
C HIS A 52 -8.08 -1.95 -15.66
N SER A 53 -9.35 -1.53 -15.63
CA SER A 53 -9.91 -0.77 -14.51
C SER A 53 -9.89 -1.55 -13.19
N LEU A 54 -10.12 -2.86 -13.24
CA LEU A 54 -9.98 -3.74 -12.08
C LEU A 54 -8.54 -3.69 -11.55
N ASN A 55 -7.56 -3.90 -12.44
CA ASN A 55 -6.14 -3.93 -12.08
C ASN A 55 -5.63 -2.59 -11.56
N THR A 56 -6.04 -1.46 -12.14
CA THR A 56 -5.59 -0.13 -11.71
C THR A 56 -6.19 0.29 -10.37
N THR A 57 -7.34 -0.28 -9.98
CA THR A 57 -8.00 0.01 -8.70
C THR A 57 -7.84 -1.09 -7.67
N PHE A 58 -7.12 -2.17 -7.99
CA PHE A 58 -6.95 -3.32 -7.09
C PHE A 58 -6.28 -2.93 -5.77
N GLY A 59 -5.32 -1.99 -5.81
CA GLY A 59 -4.71 -1.39 -4.62
C GLY A 59 -5.76 -0.84 -3.65
N THR A 60 -6.48 0.20 -4.09
CA THR A 60 -7.41 0.96 -3.26
C THR A 60 -8.71 0.22 -2.95
N SER A 61 -9.19 -0.59 -3.90
CA SER A 61 -10.50 -1.23 -3.80
C SER A 61 -10.43 -2.62 -3.18
N ILE A 62 -9.28 -3.29 -3.20
CA ILE A 62 -9.17 -4.67 -2.72
C ILE A 62 -8.07 -4.80 -1.67
N PHE A 63 -6.82 -4.47 -2.01
CA PHE A 63 -5.69 -4.70 -1.10
C PHE A 63 -5.78 -3.85 0.18
N GLU A 64 -6.13 -2.57 0.09
CA GLU A 64 -6.28 -1.71 1.27
C GLU A 64 -7.39 -2.18 2.23
N PRO A 65 -8.65 -2.43 1.79
CA PRO A 65 -9.69 -2.97 2.68
C PRO A 65 -9.35 -4.32 3.30
N VAL A 66 -8.70 -5.21 2.53
CA VAL A 66 -8.26 -6.52 3.02
C VAL A 66 -7.16 -6.36 4.07
N ALA A 67 -6.19 -5.48 3.83
CA ALA A 67 -5.12 -5.20 4.77
C ALA A 67 -5.64 -4.57 6.07
N GLU A 68 -6.59 -3.63 5.99
CA GLU A 68 -7.29 -3.09 7.17
C GLU A 68 -8.04 -4.19 7.93
N THR A 69 -8.80 -5.03 7.22
CA THR A 69 -9.55 -6.14 7.83
C THR A 69 -8.62 -7.10 8.55
N LEU A 70 -7.51 -7.50 7.91
CA LEU A 70 -6.54 -8.42 8.47
C LEU A 70 -5.81 -7.81 9.68
N ALA A 71 -5.36 -6.56 9.57
CA ALA A 71 -4.67 -5.85 10.65
C ALA A 71 -5.59 -5.62 11.87
N SER A 72 -6.89 -5.38 11.66
CA SER A 72 -7.87 -5.22 12.75
C SER A 72 -7.98 -6.43 13.69
N LEU A 73 -7.44 -7.57 13.29
CA LEU A 73 -7.47 -8.80 14.07
C LEU A 73 -6.37 -8.86 15.15
N ASN A 74 -5.24 -8.20 14.91
CA ASN A 74 -4.04 -8.31 15.75
C ASN A 74 -3.60 -6.97 16.35
N PHE A 75 -4.06 -5.85 15.79
CA PHE A 75 -3.64 -4.51 16.17
C PHE A 75 -4.78 -3.73 16.83
N SER A 76 -4.42 -2.84 17.75
CA SER A 76 -5.39 -2.02 18.50
C SER A 76 -6.16 -1.06 17.60
N VAL A 77 -5.53 -0.57 16.53
CA VAL A 77 -6.15 0.27 15.50
C VAL A 77 -5.62 -0.15 14.13
N ALA A 78 -6.51 -0.28 13.16
CA ALA A 78 -6.19 -0.40 11.75
C ALA A 78 -7.12 0.53 10.97
N GLN A 79 -6.56 1.36 10.10
CA GLN A 79 -7.32 2.33 9.33
C GLN A 79 -6.70 2.53 7.95
N LYS A 80 -7.47 2.30 6.89
CA LYS A 80 -7.05 2.65 5.53
C LYS A 80 -7.22 4.14 5.23
N GLN A 81 -6.44 4.66 4.28
CA GLN A 81 -6.54 6.06 3.82
C GLN A 81 -6.46 7.09 4.97
N PHE A 82 -5.51 6.86 5.89
CA PHE A 82 -5.31 7.66 7.09
C PHE A 82 -4.63 9.01 6.80
N VAL A 83 -5.11 10.06 7.45
CA VAL A 83 -4.52 11.41 7.37
C VAL A 83 -3.61 11.61 8.56
N VAL A 84 -2.29 11.61 8.33
CA VAL A 84 -1.27 11.78 9.39
C VAL A 84 -1.31 13.18 10.00
N GLY A 85 -1.67 14.17 9.19
CA GLY A 85 -1.64 15.58 9.53
C GLY A 85 -1.11 16.40 8.35
N ASP A 86 -1.10 17.72 8.50
CA ASP A 86 -0.66 18.67 7.48
C ASP A 86 0.47 19.58 7.97
N THR A 87 0.99 19.36 9.18
CA THR A 87 1.90 20.29 9.84
C THR A 87 3.28 19.66 10.09
N ILE A 88 4.33 20.32 9.60
CA ILE A 88 5.73 19.88 9.72
C ILE A 88 6.61 21.05 10.17
N SER A 89 7.62 20.76 11.00
CA SER A 89 8.64 21.75 11.39
C SER A 89 9.57 22.08 10.22
N GLU A 90 9.92 23.35 10.07
CA GLU A 90 10.93 23.83 9.13
C GLU A 90 12.28 23.11 9.29
N GLN A 91 12.75 22.93 10.54
CA GLN A 91 13.99 22.21 10.80
C GLN A 91 13.90 20.74 10.41
N ALA A 92 12.74 20.10 10.59
CA ALA A 92 12.52 18.74 10.11
C ALA A 92 12.57 18.66 8.58
N GLN A 93 12.00 19.64 7.86
CA GLN A 93 12.10 19.70 6.39
C GLN A 93 13.55 19.84 5.93
N THR A 94 14.34 20.72 6.58
CA THR A 94 15.77 20.86 6.29
C THR A 94 16.51 19.54 6.54
N GLU A 95 16.24 18.86 7.65
CA GLU A 95 16.90 17.60 7.99
C GLU A 95 16.53 16.47 7.03
N ILE A 96 15.27 16.38 6.61
CA ILE A 96 14.83 15.45 5.54
C ILE A 96 15.59 15.73 4.26
N GLN A 97 15.70 17.00 3.83
CA GLN A 97 16.43 17.34 2.61
C GLN A 97 17.92 16.97 2.73
N ARG A 98 18.52 17.11 3.93
CA ARG A 98 19.89 16.69 4.20
C ARG A 98 20.05 15.18 4.07
N ILE A 99 19.15 14.39 4.68
CA ILE A 99 19.11 12.92 4.53
C ILE A 99 19.00 12.54 3.05
N MET A 100 18.06 13.14 2.30
CA MET A 100 17.87 12.85 0.87
C MET A 100 19.12 13.16 0.03
N ASN A 101 19.84 14.24 0.35
CA ASN A 101 21.09 14.59 -0.32
C ASN A 101 22.19 13.55 -0.02
N GLU A 102 22.33 13.15 1.25
CA GLU A 102 23.28 12.11 1.68
C GLU A 102 23.04 10.78 0.94
N LEU A 103 21.78 10.35 0.83
CA LEU A 103 21.42 9.13 0.08
C LEU A 103 21.72 9.26 -1.42
N THR A 104 21.52 10.45 -2.00
CA THR A 104 21.78 10.67 -3.43
C THR A 104 23.27 10.62 -3.77
N ILE A 105 24.16 10.95 -2.83
CA ILE A 105 25.61 10.86 -3.02
C ILE A 105 26.19 9.48 -2.64
N GLY A 106 25.34 8.52 -2.27
CA GLY A 106 25.73 7.12 -2.02
C GLY A 106 25.91 6.73 -0.55
N LYS A 107 25.38 7.51 0.41
CA LYS A 107 25.27 7.02 1.80
C LYS A 107 24.25 5.88 1.87
N ASP A 108 24.57 4.83 2.61
CA ASP A 108 23.62 3.73 2.85
C ASP A 108 22.41 4.21 3.67
N PRO A 109 21.19 3.81 3.29
CA PRO A 109 19.99 4.16 4.02
C PRO A 109 19.93 3.42 5.36
N HIS A 110 19.54 4.13 6.41
CA HIS A 110 19.43 3.57 7.76
C HIS A 110 18.23 4.15 8.49
N LYS A 111 17.10 3.44 8.46
CA LYS A 111 15.79 3.96 8.89
C LYS A 111 15.78 4.46 10.34
N ALA A 112 16.38 3.70 11.25
CA ALA A 112 16.42 4.07 12.67
C ALA A 112 17.23 5.37 12.92
N GLU A 113 18.36 5.56 12.24
CA GLU A 113 19.17 6.78 12.33
C GLU A 113 18.38 8.00 11.80
N GLU A 114 17.74 7.84 10.65
CA GLU A 114 16.96 8.90 10.01
C GLU A 114 15.78 9.36 10.88
N ILE A 115 15.03 8.42 11.46
CA ILE A 115 13.95 8.73 12.41
C ILE A 115 14.51 9.46 13.63
N ALA A 116 15.64 9.00 14.18
CA ALA A 116 16.27 9.63 15.34
C ALA A 116 16.74 11.07 15.03
N ARG A 117 17.25 11.32 13.83
CA ARG A 117 17.65 12.66 13.36
C ARG A 117 16.43 13.58 13.24
N ILE A 118 15.37 13.13 12.58
CA ILE A 118 14.11 13.88 12.45
C ILE A 118 13.51 14.19 13.83
N ARG A 119 13.49 13.21 14.74
CA ARG A 119 12.95 13.38 16.09
C ARG A 119 13.62 14.50 16.88
N LYS A 120 14.94 14.70 16.71
CA LYS A 120 15.69 15.78 17.39
C LYS A 120 15.24 17.19 16.99
N VAL A 121 14.55 17.33 15.86
CA VAL A 121 14.16 18.62 15.27
C VAL A 121 12.67 18.74 14.94
N CYS A 122 11.87 17.68 15.15
CA CYS A 122 10.46 17.59 14.72
C CYS A 122 9.52 18.68 15.25
N ASN A 123 9.92 19.39 16.31
CA ASN A 123 9.16 20.46 16.96
C ASN A 123 9.93 21.79 17.04
N LYS A 124 10.99 21.97 16.23
CA LYS A 124 11.85 23.16 16.28
C LYS A 124 11.65 24.07 15.07
N GLY A 125 11.79 25.38 15.28
CA GLY A 125 11.58 26.36 14.22
C GLY A 125 10.10 26.59 13.89
N THR A 126 9.83 27.18 12.73
CA THR A 126 8.47 27.51 12.30
C THR A 126 7.71 26.25 11.89
N MET A 127 6.43 26.18 12.24
CA MET A 127 5.53 25.10 11.81
C MET A 127 4.89 25.47 10.48
N ASN A 128 5.21 24.70 9.45
CA ASN A 128 4.73 24.90 8.08
C ASN A 128 3.59 23.95 7.76
N LYS A 129 2.68 24.39 6.89
CA LYS A 129 1.64 23.51 6.32
C LYS A 129 2.15 22.85 5.04
N LEU A 130 1.90 21.55 4.92
CA LEU A 130 2.26 20.74 3.77
C LEU A 130 1.04 19.95 3.31
N LYS A 131 0.83 19.91 1.99
CA LYS A 131 -0.17 19.00 1.41
C LYS A 131 0.39 17.59 1.49
N THR A 132 -0.12 16.80 2.42
CA THR A 132 0.29 15.41 2.60
C THR A 132 -0.52 14.45 1.74
N VAL A 133 0.14 13.39 1.31
CA VAL A 133 -0.53 12.20 0.79
C VAL A 133 -1.02 11.36 1.97
N LYS A 134 -2.20 10.75 1.83
CA LYS A 134 -2.74 9.85 2.82
C LYS A 134 -1.89 8.59 2.91
N VAL A 135 -1.82 8.03 4.11
CA VAL A 135 -1.24 6.70 4.34
C VAL A 135 -2.27 5.67 3.91
N ASP A 136 -1.89 4.75 3.03
CA ASP A 136 -2.82 3.74 2.50
C ASP A 136 -3.30 2.81 3.62
N LEU A 137 -2.42 2.45 4.56
CA LEU A 137 -2.78 1.73 5.78
C LEU A 137 -2.01 2.25 7.00
N PHE A 138 -2.75 2.73 8.00
CA PHE A 138 -2.25 3.04 9.34
C PHE A 138 -2.57 1.87 10.28
N VAL A 139 -1.58 1.47 11.07
CA VAL A 139 -1.75 0.43 12.08
C VAL A 139 -1.06 0.85 13.39
N LYS A 140 -1.75 0.64 14.52
CA LYS A 140 -1.20 0.86 15.87
C LYS A 140 -1.13 -0.46 16.64
N GLY A 141 0.09 -0.85 17.01
CA GLY A 141 0.39 -2.00 17.87
C GLY A 141 -0.24 -1.88 19.26
N ASN A 142 -0.43 -3.02 19.92
CA ASN A 142 -0.93 -3.06 21.30
C ASN A 142 0.07 -2.44 22.30
N ASP A 143 1.35 -2.40 21.92
CA ASP A 143 2.44 -1.70 22.61
C ASP A 143 2.45 -0.18 22.34
N GLY A 144 1.55 0.30 21.48
CA GLY A 144 1.47 1.70 21.05
C GLY A 144 2.38 2.06 19.87
N THR A 145 3.15 1.12 19.32
CA THR A 145 3.99 1.37 18.13
C THR A 145 3.13 1.69 16.91
N ILE A 146 3.58 2.65 16.11
CA ILE A 146 2.86 3.17 14.95
C ILE A 146 3.52 2.68 13.67
N HIS A 147 2.72 2.15 12.75
CA HIS A 147 3.16 1.66 11.45
C HIS A 147 2.36 2.33 10.33
N LEU A 148 3.06 3.00 9.41
CA LEU A 148 2.49 3.72 8.27
C LEU A 148 2.90 3.03 6.98
N PHE A 149 1.94 2.55 6.20
CA PHE A 149 2.21 1.81 4.96
C PHE A 149 1.76 2.60 3.74
N ASP A 150 2.65 2.67 2.75
CA ASP A 150 2.37 3.10 1.38
C ASP A 150 2.35 1.86 0.48
N LEU A 151 1.19 1.52 -0.08
CA LEU A 151 1.01 0.30 -0.87
C LEU A 151 1.38 0.59 -2.33
N LYS A 152 2.37 -0.15 -2.87
CA LYS A 152 2.83 -0.02 -4.25
C LYS A 152 2.55 -1.27 -5.07
N THR A 153 2.47 -1.05 -6.38
CA THR A 153 2.40 -2.13 -7.35
C THR A 153 3.68 -2.95 -7.33
N ALA A 154 3.59 -4.21 -7.75
CA ALA A 154 4.68 -5.15 -7.74
C ALA A 154 5.89 -4.78 -8.63
N LYS A 155 5.76 -3.78 -9.50
CA LYS A 155 6.84 -3.29 -10.37
C LYS A 155 6.76 -1.76 -10.42
N PRO A 156 7.13 -1.06 -9.33
CA PRO A 156 7.06 0.39 -9.32
C PRO A 156 8.08 0.99 -10.28
N ASN A 157 7.79 2.19 -10.77
CA ASN A 157 8.70 2.93 -11.63
C ASN A 157 9.95 3.33 -10.84
N ILE A 158 11.10 2.93 -11.37
CA ILE A 158 12.40 3.14 -10.75
C ILE A 158 12.66 4.64 -10.49
N SER A 159 12.15 5.55 -11.31
CA SER A 159 12.26 7.01 -11.12
C SER A 159 11.71 7.52 -9.79
N ASN A 160 10.78 6.80 -9.16
CA ASN A 160 9.97 7.34 -8.06
C ASN A 160 10.53 7.04 -6.65
N PHE A 161 11.64 6.30 -6.53
CA PHE A 161 12.16 5.90 -5.22
C PHE A 161 12.56 7.09 -4.32
N LYS A 162 12.99 8.21 -4.91
CA LYS A 162 13.27 9.45 -4.16
C LYS A 162 11.99 10.02 -3.53
N ASP A 163 10.88 9.97 -4.26
CA ASP A 163 9.60 10.48 -3.79
C ASP A 163 9.01 9.57 -2.71
N PHE A 164 9.18 8.26 -2.86
CA PHE A 164 8.80 7.27 -1.84
C PHE A 164 9.56 7.52 -0.54
N LYS A 165 10.89 7.62 -0.60
CA LYS A 165 11.72 7.89 0.58
C LYS A 165 11.33 9.19 1.26
N ARG A 166 11.15 10.27 0.48
CA ARG A 166 10.70 11.57 1.00
C ARG A 166 9.35 11.45 1.70
N THR A 167 8.36 10.81 1.08
CA THR A 167 7.02 10.60 1.66
C THR A 167 7.11 9.86 3.00
N LEU A 168 7.90 8.79 3.07
CA LEU A 168 8.10 8.03 4.31
C LEU A 168 8.72 8.87 5.44
N LEU A 169 9.67 9.74 5.12
CA LEU A 169 10.32 10.64 6.09
C LEU A 169 9.39 11.78 6.52
N GLU A 170 8.64 12.36 5.58
CA GLU A 170 7.65 13.42 5.86
C GLU A 170 6.53 12.90 6.77
N TRP A 171 6.00 11.71 6.52
CA TRP A 171 5.02 11.10 7.43
C TRP A 171 5.55 10.93 8.85
N VAL A 172 6.80 10.47 8.99
CA VAL A 172 7.44 10.38 10.31
C VAL A 172 7.55 11.77 10.95
N ALA A 173 8.04 12.77 10.24
CA ALA A 173 8.20 14.12 10.77
C ALA A 173 6.86 14.75 11.21
N ILE A 174 5.80 14.56 10.42
CA ILE A 174 4.47 15.09 10.71
C ILE A 174 3.83 14.38 11.90
N TYR A 175 3.97 13.06 11.98
CA TYR A 175 3.48 12.32 13.14
C TYR A 175 4.23 12.74 14.42
N LEU A 176 5.56 12.86 14.34
CA LEU A 176 6.40 13.25 15.47
C LEU A 176 6.23 14.71 15.89
N SER A 177 5.80 15.61 15.01
CA SER A 177 5.56 17.01 15.36
C SER A 177 4.48 17.17 16.43
N THR A 178 3.50 16.26 16.43
CA THR A 178 2.41 16.17 17.42
C THR A 178 2.66 15.12 18.50
N HIS A 179 3.45 14.09 18.21
CA HIS A 179 3.78 12.99 19.13
C HIS A 179 5.30 12.76 19.23
N PRO A 180 6.09 13.67 19.84
CA PRO A 180 7.56 13.64 19.75
C PRO A 180 8.24 12.40 20.32
N THR A 181 7.56 11.68 21.22
CA THR A 181 8.07 10.46 21.89
C THR A 181 7.55 9.16 21.27
N ALA A 182 6.65 9.23 20.27
CA ALA A 182 6.03 8.03 19.72
C ALA A 182 7.05 7.16 18.96
N ASN A 183 6.93 5.84 19.11
CA ASN A 183 7.65 4.89 18.27
C ASN A 183 6.90 4.77 16.94
N VAL A 184 7.46 5.33 15.87
CA VAL A 184 6.81 5.41 14.55
C VAL A 184 7.73 4.86 13.47
N HIS A 185 7.14 4.03 12.62
CA HIS A 185 7.78 3.44 11.46
C HIS A 185 6.94 3.69 10.22
N SER A 186 7.62 3.74 9.07
CA SER A 186 6.97 3.93 7.78
C SER A 186 7.60 3.01 6.73
N TYR A 187 6.76 2.43 5.88
CA TYR A 187 7.12 1.33 4.98
C TYR A 187 6.50 1.53 3.59
N ILE A 188 7.20 1.02 2.58
CA ILE A 188 6.58 0.61 1.33
C ILE A 188 6.15 -0.86 1.47
N ALA A 189 4.88 -1.12 1.16
CA ALA A 189 4.35 -2.47 1.10
C ALA A 189 4.02 -2.85 -0.35
N THR A 190 4.36 -4.09 -0.74
CA THR A 190 3.97 -4.67 -2.02
C THR A 190 3.13 -5.92 -1.77
N PRO A 191 1.86 -5.98 -2.24
CA PRO A 191 0.95 -7.09 -1.94
C PRO A 191 1.41 -8.48 -2.43
N TYR A 192 2.28 -8.58 -3.44
CA TYR A 192 2.74 -9.88 -3.97
C TYR A 192 4.11 -9.74 -4.66
N ASN A 193 4.84 -10.86 -4.77
CA ASN A 193 6.11 -10.92 -5.49
C ASN A 193 5.85 -11.46 -6.92
N PRO A 194 6.08 -10.66 -7.97
CA PRO A 194 5.82 -11.09 -9.35
C PRO A 194 6.91 -12.02 -9.91
N TYR A 195 7.93 -12.35 -9.11
CA TYR A 195 9.04 -13.24 -9.47
C TYR A 195 9.04 -14.54 -8.68
N GLU A 196 8.03 -14.77 -7.84
CA GLU A 196 7.93 -15.94 -6.98
C GLU A 196 8.12 -17.25 -7.80
N PRO A 197 8.91 -18.24 -7.29
CA PRO A 197 9.55 -18.31 -5.97
C PRO A 197 10.90 -17.59 -5.85
N LYS A 198 11.36 -16.87 -6.89
CA LYS A 198 12.62 -16.12 -6.82
C LYS A 198 12.48 -14.90 -5.90
N PRO A 199 13.58 -14.46 -5.25
CA PRO A 199 13.59 -13.23 -4.48
C PRO A 199 13.13 -12.01 -5.30
N TYR A 200 12.62 -11.01 -4.60
CA TYR A 200 12.13 -9.81 -5.24
C TYR A 200 13.29 -8.84 -5.54
N GLU A 201 13.59 -8.63 -6.83
CA GLU A 201 14.83 -7.95 -7.26
C GLU A 201 14.67 -6.48 -7.68
N ARG A 202 13.46 -5.89 -7.56
CA ARG A 202 13.20 -4.54 -8.12
C ARG A 202 13.77 -3.38 -7.31
N TRP A 203 14.00 -3.57 -6.01
CA TRP A 203 14.36 -2.47 -5.09
C TRP A 203 15.85 -2.39 -4.78
N THR A 204 16.59 -3.47 -5.02
CA THR A 204 18.04 -3.57 -4.80
C THR A 204 18.86 -2.63 -5.69
N LEU A 205 18.25 -2.01 -6.70
CA LEU A 205 18.95 -1.21 -7.71
C LEU A 205 19.19 0.26 -7.34
N LYS A 206 18.68 0.77 -6.21
CA LYS A 206 18.53 2.24 -6.04
C LYS A 206 19.05 2.87 -4.75
N GLY A 207 19.49 2.11 -3.74
CA GLY A 207 20.17 2.65 -2.53
C GLY A 207 19.40 3.71 -1.73
N MET A 208 18.10 3.90 -1.98
CA MET A 208 17.28 4.96 -1.36
C MET A 208 16.52 4.49 -0.13
N LEU A 209 16.15 3.21 -0.11
CA LEU A 209 15.38 2.61 0.97
C LEU A 209 16.25 1.59 1.70
N ASP A 210 16.14 1.60 3.03
CA ASP A 210 16.63 0.57 3.92
C ASP A 210 15.69 -0.63 3.75
N LEU A 211 16.03 -1.56 2.85
CA LEU A 211 15.10 -2.60 2.39
C LEU A 211 14.64 -3.51 3.54
N ASP A 212 15.52 -3.79 4.50
CA ASP A 212 15.22 -4.66 5.64
C ASP A 212 14.20 -4.01 6.60
N ASN A 213 14.16 -2.67 6.65
CA ASN A 213 13.34 -1.92 7.62
C ASN A 213 12.21 -1.11 6.99
N GLU A 214 12.24 -0.87 5.68
CA GLU A 214 11.28 -0.01 4.96
C GLU A 214 10.54 -0.72 3.83
N LEU A 215 10.91 -1.94 3.45
CA LEU A 215 10.20 -2.70 2.42
C LEU A 215 9.55 -3.95 3.04
N LYS A 216 8.28 -4.19 2.68
CA LYS A 216 7.58 -5.45 2.99
C LYS A 216 6.91 -5.97 1.73
N VAL A 217 7.23 -7.21 1.34
CA VAL A 217 6.75 -7.79 0.07
C VAL A 217 6.04 -9.11 0.35
N ALA A 218 4.86 -9.28 -0.23
CA ALA A 218 4.10 -10.53 -0.20
C ALA A 218 3.96 -11.06 1.23
N GLU A 219 4.51 -12.24 1.52
CA GLU A 219 4.50 -12.88 2.83
C GLU A 219 4.91 -11.93 3.96
N GLU A 220 6.00 -11.17 3.81
CA GLU A 220 6.47 -10.26 4.86
C GLU A 220 5.44 -9.16 5.20
N PHE A 221 4.67 -8.71 4.21
CA PHE A 221 3.64 -7.71 4.45
C PHE A 221 2.41 -8.32 5.09
N TRP A 222 1.88 -9.41 4.53
CA TRP A 222 0.64 -10.00 5.00
C TRP A 222 0.80 -10.71 6.34
N ASP A 223 1.92 -11.40 6.57
CA ASP A 223 2.22 -12.03 7.85
C ASP A 223 2.53 -11.01 8.95
N PHE A 224 3.04 -9.83 8.59
CA PHE A 224 3.17 -8.72 9.54
C PHE A 224 1.80 -8.27 10.06
N LEU A 225 0.79 -8.22 9.20
CA LEU A 225 -0.57 -7.79 9.57
C LEU A 225 -1.38 -8.90 10.26
N GLY A 226 -1.36 -10.11 9.67
CA GLY A 226 -2.20 -11.24 10.06
C GLY A 226 -1.54 -12.25 11.00
N GLY A 227 -0.23 -12.14 11.21
CA GLY A 227 0.58 -13.15 11.89
C GLY A 227 1.08 -14.23 10.93
N LYS A 228 2.03 -15.05 11.41
CA LYS A 228 2.67 -16.10 10.61
C LYS A 228 1.64 -17.04 9.95
N GLY A 229 1.75 -17.21 8.63
CA GLY A 229 0.87 -18.04 7.80
C GLY A 229 -0.37 -17.32 7.29
N ALA A 230 -0.48 -16.00 7.47
CA ALA A 230 -1.61 -15.22 6.97
C ALA A 230 -1.58 -15.09 5.45
N TYR A 231 -0.40 -14.94 4.84
CA TYR A 231 -0.27 -14.84 3.38
C TYR A 231 -0.86 -16.02 2.61
N PRO A 232 -0.46 -17.29 2.86
CA PRO A 232 -1.04 -18.42 2.15
C PRO A 232 -2.54 -18.58 2.42
N GLU A 233 -3.02 -18.32 3.65
CA GLU A 233 -4.45 -18.38 3.93
C GLU A 233 -5.23 -17.28 3.20
N LEU A 234 -4.62 -16.09 3.06
CA LEU A 234 -5.21 -15.02 2.30
C LEU A 234 -5.35 -15.40 0.82
N LEU A 235 -4.33 -16.04 0.22
CA LEU A 235 -4.44 -16.56 -1.15
C LEU A 235 -5.61 -17.55 -1.29
N ASN A 236 -5.79 -18.44 -0.31
CA ASN A 236 -6.94 -19.36 -0.29
C ASN A 236 -8.28 -18.60 -0.19
N CYS A 237 -8.36 -17.54 0.61
CA CYS A 237 -9.56 -16.68 0.68
C CYS A 237 -9.88 -16.06 -0.67
N PHE A 238 -8.88 -15.54 -1.40
CA PHE A 238 -9.05 -15.00 -2.74
C PHE A 238 -9.54 -16.05 -3.73
N GLU A 239 -9.00 -17.27 -3.68
CA GLU A 239 -9.45 -18.38 -4.52
C GLU A 239 -10.91 -18.76 -4.25
N ARG A 240 -11.28 -18.97 -2.98
CA ARG A 240 -12.65 -19.33 -2.60
C ARG A 240 -13.66 -18.24 -2.97
N ALA A 241 -13.34 -16.97 -2.70
CA ALA A 241 -14.17 -15.84 -3.12
C ALA A 241 -14.30 -15.77 -4.65
N GLY A 242 -13.21 -16.01 -5.39
CA GLY A 242 -13.21 -16.03 -6.85
C GLY A 242 -14.04 -17.17 -7.45
N ILE A 243 -14.03 -18.35 -6.82
CA ILE A 243 -14.89 -19.48 -7.22
C ILE A 243 -16.36 -19.13 -6.99
N GLU A 244 -16.71 -18.60 -5.82
CA GLU A 244 -18.09 -18.22 -5.48
C GLU A 244 -18.65 -17.14 -6.41
N LEU A 245 -17.84 -16.13 -6.74
CA LEU A 245 -18.27 -15.01 -7.60
C LEU A 245 -18.23 -15.33 -9.10
N ARG A 246 -17.71 -16.49 -9.51
CA ARG A 246 -17.55 -16.83 -10.93
C ARG A 246 -18.86 -16.74 -11.74
N PRO A 247 -20.02 -17.24 -11.26
CA PRO A 247 -21.28 -17.08 -11.99
C PRO A 247 -21.71 -15.61 -12.16
N GLU A 248 -21.46 -14.77 -11.15
CA GLU A 248 -21.74 -13.32 -11.22
C GLU A 248 -20.82 -12.63 -12.23
N MET A 249 -19.53 -12.99 -12.23
CA MET A 249 -18.53 -12.50 -13.19
C MET A 249 -18.89 -12.88 -14.63
N ASP A 250 -19.21 -14.15 -14.87
CA ASP A 250 -19.56 -14.64 -16.20
C ASP A 250 -20.83 -13.96 -16.73
N LYS A 251 -21.84 -13.76 -15.88
CA LYS A 251 -23.06 -13.00 -16.21
C LYS A 251 -22.76 -11.53 -16.47
N TYR A 252 -21.80 -10.93 -15.76
CA TYR A 252 -21.40 -9.56 -16.04
C TYR A 252 -20.68 -9.46 -17.38
N PHE A 253 -19.74 -10.36 -17.66
CA PHE A 253 -18.96 -10.38 -18.89
C PHE A 253 -19.77 -10.72 -20.14
N SER A 254 -20.88 -11.44 -20.02
CA SER A 254 -21.77 -11.69 -21.14
C SER A 254 -22.37 -10.42 -21.75
N LYS A 255 -22.34 -9.28 -21.03
CA LYS A 255 -22.77 -7.97 -21.55
C LYS A 255 -21.82 -7.38 -22.60
N PHE A 256 -20.59 -7.89 -22.66
CA PHE A 256 -19.57 -7.43 -23.60
C PHE A 256 -19.48 -8.32 -24.84
N LYS A 257 -20.33 -9.34 -24.97
CA LYS A 257 -20.41 -10.21 -26.14
C LYS A 257 -21.30 -9.62 -27.23
#